data_AF-A0A9D7QQW7-F1
#
_entry.id   AF-A0A9D7QQW7-F1
#
_cell.length_a   1.000
_cell.length_b   1.000
_cell.length_c   1.000
_cell.angle_alpha   90.00
_cell.angle_beta   90.00
_cell.angle_gamma   90.00
#
_symmetry.space_group_name_H-M   'P 1'
#
loop_
_entity.id
_entity.type
_entity.pdbx_description
1 polymer ?
#
loop_
_entity_poly.entity_id
_entity_poly.type
_entity_poly.pdbx_seq_one_letter_code
_entity_poly.pdbx_strand_id
1 'polypeptide(L)'
;MIRPFRALIPALVVFAASFLALAWFNHAASDDFEFMFRFREVGFMESIKFYYETWNTRWMAMGLMNLVWLMKHSVDSLLPYHLISLLLLWLAFMRLTFNFIAEIKTAAILSGYLTVSLFYSCFSIADVFFWINTSTMYLYGCIAAIFGVAEVTGKRKGILPYFILVCSGIYAGASYEPLAFVLLLAGVAYAIYTYSKRTATRPEFLKLLVFLTAILMAFAISYAGEGHHIRAGFLPQTTIAAKAFILAKALFKMYFIKLPAIALATLLFSMPWMLIGQMKKYEWMTTRLLKHVSGIFLILVFLSLGPVVWVMSEMGPERAWTQISLYFTIYAAFLSCYAGVHSTLKISLAGITKFYAVIGVLYIAATFLPQIIKASAYANAYDARMELLLQQTDNATLVTLKPLPDSGWLHSAEISEDSTHFSNQHLKNYLQLPFDIARETK
;
A
#
# COMPACT_ATOMS: atom_id res chain seq x y z
N MET A 1 -0.26 -2.27 -31.55
CA MET A 1 -1.29 -2.20 -30.49
C MET A 1 -1.50 -0.79 -29.92
N ILE A 2 -0.52 0.11 -29.97
CA ILE A 2 -0.45 1.34 -29.14
C ILE A 2 -1.47 2.44 -29.47
N ARG A 3 -1.87 2.61 -30.73
CA ARG A 3 -2.71 3.75 -31.17
C ARG A 3 -3.95 4.00 -30.28
N PRO A 4 -4.79 3.00 -29.94
CA PRO A 4 -5.94 3.22 -29.04
C PRO A 4 -5.55 3.61 -27.60
N PHE A 5 -4.40 3.16 -27.10
CA PHE A 5 -3.96 3.42 -25.72
C PHE A 5 -3.39 4.82 -25.52
N ARG A 6 -2.95 5.52 -26.58
CA ARG A 6 -2.41 6.89 -26.45
C ARG A 6 -3.41 7.87 -25.87
N ALA A 7 -4.69 7.69 -26.17
CA ALA A 7 -5.77 8.52 -25.64
C ALA A 7 -5.87 8.44 -24.10
N LEU A 8 -5.32 7.39 -23.49
CA LEU A 8 -5.39 7.13 -22.05
C LEU A 8 -4.27 7.84 -21.25
N ILE A 9 -3.25 8.36 -21.91
CA ILE A 9 -2.08 9.00 -21.28
C ILE A 9 -2.47 10.26 -20.48
N PRO A 10 -3.36 11.15 -20.95
CA PRO A 10 -3.73 12.36 -20.20
C PRO A 10 -4.23 12.07 -18.78
N ALA A 11 -5.05 11.03 -18.58
CA ALA A 11 -5.51 10.67 -17.24
C ALA A 11 -4.36 10.24 -16.31
N LEU A 12 -3.35 9.53 -16.84
CA LEU A 12 -2.16 9.16 -16.06
C LEU A 12 -1.30 10.38 -15.70
N VAL A 13 -1.17 11.34 -16.63
CA VAL A 13 -0.44 12.59 -16.38
C VAL A 13 -1.15 13.43 -15.33
N VAL A 14 -2.47 13.58 -15.45
CA VAL A 14 -3.30 14.30 -14.46
C VAL A 14 -3.20 13.62 -13.10
N PHE A 15 -3.31 12.28 -13.03
CA PHE A 15 -3.13 11.54 -11.78
C PHE A 15 -1.76 11.79 -11.15
N ALA A 16 -0.68 11.63 -11.92
CA ALA A 16 0.67 11.82 -11.41
C ALA A 16 0.89 13.27 -10.92
N ALA A 17 0.44 14.25 -11.68
CA ALA A 17 0.52 15.66 -11.30
C ALA A 17 -0.28 15.96 -10.02
N SER A 18 -1.52 15.48 -9.92
CA SER A 18 -2.35 15.67 -8.73
C SER A 18 -1.81 14.92 -7.50
N PHE A 19 -1.28 13.71 -7.68
CA PHE A 19 -0.62 12.95 -6.61
C PHE A 19 0.60 13.70 -6.07
N LEU A 20 1.46 14.22 -6.96
CA LEU A 20 2.65 14.97 -6.56
C LEU A 20 2.29 16.34 -5.96
N ALA A 21 1.24 17.00 -6.45
CA ALA A 21 0.74 18.23 -5.86
C ALA A 21 0.21 18.01 -4.44
N LEU A 22 -0.47 16.89 -4.18
CA LEU A 22 -0.88 16.52 -2.84
C LEU A 22 0.33 16.15 -1.95
N ALA A 23 1.27 15.36 -2.48
CA ALA A 23 2.50 14.97 -1.79
C ALA A 23 3.40 16.16 -1.41
N TRP A 24 3.34 17.26 -2.17
CA TRP A 24 4.06 18.50 -1.86
C TRP A 24 3.66 19.08 -0.51
N PHE A 25 2.40 18.95 -0.12
CA PHE A 25 1.88 19.45 1.16
C PHE A 25 2.03 18.45 2.32
N ASN A 26 2.67 17.30 2.10
CA ASN A 26 2.77 16.25 3.11
C ASN A 26 3.86 16.56 4.16
N HIS A 27 3.47 16.43 5.43
CA HIS A 27 4.33 16.65 6.59
C HIS A 27 4.43 15.39 7.45
N ALA A 28 5.39 15.34 8.37
CA ALA A 28 5.45 14.30 9.38
C ALA A 28 4.22 14.40 10.30
N ALA A 29 3.67 13.25 10.70
CA ALA A 29 2.48 13.22 11.54
C ALA A 29 2.45 12.02 12.50
N SER A 30 1.84 12.24 13.67
CA SER A 30 1.62 11.23 14.71
C SER A 30 2.90 10.45 15.06
N ASP A 31 2.96 9.16 14.69
CA ASP A 31 4.08 8.27 15.04
C ASP A 31 5.37 8.68 14.34
N ASP A 32 5.30 9.40 13.22
CA ASP A 32 6.48 9.89 12.51
C ASP A 32 7.38 10.72 13.45
N PHE A 33 6.79 11.49 14.37
CA PHE A 33 7.54 12.27 15.36
C PHE A 33 8.34 11.40 16.33
N GLU A 34 7.75 10.32 16.84
CA GLU A 34 8.44 9.38 17.73
C GLU A 34 9.54 8.62 16.98
N PHE A 35 9.29 8.21 15.74
CA PHE A 35 10.32 7.59 14.89
C PHE A 35 11.48 8.54 14.61
N MET A 36 11.20 9.80 14.26
CA MET A 36 12.22 10.80 14.03
C MET A 36 12.99 11.15 15.31
N PHE A 37 12.32 11.23 16.46
CA PHE A 37 12.94 11.47 17.76
C PHE A 37 13.92 10.35 18.11
N ARG A 38 13.47 9.09 18.07
CA ARG A 38 14.33 7.92 18.35
C ARG A 38 15.48 7.80 17.37
N PHE A 39 15.24 8.05 16.08
CA PHE A 39 16.29 8.06 15.08
C PHE A 39 17.40 9.09 15.41
N ARG A 40 17.03 10.29 15.88
CA ARG A 40 18.00 11.32 16.30
C ARG A 40 18.71 10.96 17.60
N GLU A 41 18.00 10.34 18.55
CA GLU A 41 18.52 10.03 19.88
C GLU A 41 19.55 8.89 19.84
N VAL A 42 19.23 7.78 19.17
CA VAL A 42 20.06 6.55 19.22
C VAL A 42 20.70 6.18 17.89
N GLY A 43 20.29 6.79 16.78
CA GLY A 43 20.85 6.52 15.46
C GLY A 43 20.08 5.47 14.63
N PHE A 44 20.63 5.12 13.46
CA PHE A 44 19.93 4.32 12.44
C PHE A 44 19.64 2.88 12.88
N MET A 45 20.64 2.15 13.39
CA MET A 45 20.47 0.71 13.70
C MET A 45 19.79 0.49 15.05
N GLU A 46 20.15 1.33 16.02
CA GLU A 46 19.70 1.26 17.39
C GLU A 46 18.22 1.62 17.50
N SER A 47 17.72 2.55 16.68
CA SER A 47 16.28 2.85 16.63
C SER A 47 15.48 1.67 16.06
N ILE A 48 15.99 0.98 15.02
CA ILE A 48 15.35 -0.24 14.49
C ILE A 48 15.30 -1.31 15.58
N LYS A 49 16.42 -1.52 16.28
CA LYS A 49 16.51 -2.48 17.39
C LYS A 49 15.53 -2.12 18.51
N PHE A 50 15.47 -0.84 18.90
CA PHE A 50 14.55 -0.35 19.93
C PHE A 50 13.11 -0.74 19.60
N TYR A 51 12.61 -0.42 18.41
CA TYR A 51 11.24 -0.78 18.05
C TYR A 51 11.03 -2.29 17.93
N TYR A 52 12.02 -3.01 17.41
CA TYR A 52 11.95 -4.47 17.31
C TYR A 52 11.78 -5.13 18.68
N GLU A 53 12.43 -4.59 19.71
CA GLU A 53 12.39 -5.11 21.09
C GLU A 53 11.19 -4.58 21.90
N THR A 54 10.64 -3.40 21.55
CA THR A 54 9.66 -2.71 22.42
C THR A 54 8.25 -2.58 21.84
N TRP A 55 8.05 -2.63 20.52
CA TRP A 55 6.75 -2.28 19.93
C TRP A 55 6.41 -2.94 18.60
N ASN A 56 7.32 -2.88 17.63
CA ASN A 56 7.04 -3.22 16.23
C ASN A 56 8.25 -3.90 15.58
N THR A 57 8.08 -5.18 15.25
CA THR A 57 9.13 -6.06 14.70
C THR A 57 9.28 -5.95 13.18
N ARG A 58 8.63 -4.96 12.54
CA ARG A 58 8.70 -4.71 11.09
C ARG A 58 10.01 -4.01 10.69
N TRP A 59 11.14 -4.65 10.99
CA TRP A 59 12.48 -4.04 10.94
C TRP A 59 12.87 -3.52 9.56
N MET A 60 12.44 -4.16 8.45
CA MET A 60 12.70 -3.63 7.11
C MET A 60 11.92 -2.34 6.82
N ALA A 61 10.69 -2.22 7.31
CA ALA A 61 9.92 -0.99 7.18
C ALA A 61 10.54 0.14 8.00
N MET A 62 11.01 -0.16 9.21
CA MET A 62 11.76 0.80 10.05
C MET A 62 13.06 1.25 9.39
N GLY A 63 13.81 0.32 8.79
CA GLY A 63 15.02 0.66 8.03
C GLY A 63 14.74 1.57 6.84
N LEU A 64 13.66 1.33 6.09
CA LEU A 64 13.26 2.23 5.01
C LEU A 64 12.84 3.60 5.54
N MET A 65 12.07 3.64 6.64
CA MET A 65 11.65 4.89 7.25
C MET A 65 12.84 5.72 7.76
N ASN A 66 13.83 5.09 8.41
CA ASN A 66 15.07 5.77 8.80
C ASN A 66 15.85 6.30 7.59
N LEU A 67 15.84 5.58 6.46
CA LEU A 67 16.43 6.08 5.21
C LEU A 67 15.67 7.32 4.69
N VAL A 68 14.33 7.34 4.80
CA VAL A 68 13.52 8.51 4.46
C VAL A 68 13.86 9.69 5.36
N TRP A 69 14.05 9.49 6.66
CA TRP A 69 14.45 10.55 7.58
C TRP A 69 15.85 11.09 7.31
N LEU A 70 16.79 10.21 6.95
CA LEU A 70 18.11 10.63 6.49
C LEU A 70 18.03 11.50 5.23
N MET A 71 17.18 11.14 4.26
CA MET A 71 16.96 11.96 3.05
C MET A 71 16.23 13.27 3.34
N LYS A 72 15.22 13.26 4.23
CA LYS A 72 14.46 14.47 4.58
C LYS A 72 15.38 15.52 5.20
N HIS A 73 16.37 15.11 5.99
CA HIS A 73 17.37 16.04 6.52
C HIS A 73 18.09 16.84 5.41
N SER A 74 18.22 16.28 4.20
CA SER A 74 18.89 16.95 3.08
C SER A 74 17.97 17.77 2.16
N VAL A 75 16.68 17.41 2.04
CA VAL A 75 15.76 18.02 1.04
C VAL A 75 14.54 18.71 1.67
N ASP A 76 14.44 18.68 3.00
CA ASP A 76 13.34 19.18 3.85
C ASP A 76 11.91 18.89 3.35
N SER A 77 11.73 17.91 2.46
CA SER A 77 10.46 17.58 1.84
C SER A 77 10.28 16.07 1.76
N LEU A 78 9.03 15.62 1.87
CA LEU A 78 8.64 14.23 1.65
C LEU A 78 8.29 13.94 0.17
N LEU A 79 8.30 14.95 -0.68
CA LEU A 79 8.03 14.80 -2.11
C LEU A 79 8.95 13.76 -2.80
N PRO A 80 10.28 13.74 -2.56
CA PRO A 80 11.16 12.73 -3.18
C PRO A 80 10.75 11.30 -2.81
N TYR A 81 10.36 11.06 -1.55
CA TYR A 81 9.88 9.76 -1.11
C TYR A 81 8.62 9.34 -1.86
N HIS A 82 7.64 10.24 -1.99
CA HIS A 82 6.39 9.98 -2.69
C HIS A 82 6.58 9.76 -4.19
N LEU A 83 7.50 10.50 -4.82
CA LEU A 83 7.88 10.29 -6.22
C LEU A 83 8.51 8.92 -6.42
N ILE A 84 9.44 8.52 -5.54
CA ILE A 84 10.08 7.19 -5.58
C ILE A 84 9.03 6.10 -5.36
N SER A 85 8.12 6.27 -4.40
CA SER A 85 7.04 5.32 -4.11
C SER A 85 6.16 5.08 -5.34
N LEU A 86 5.71 6.16 -5.98
CA LEU A 86 4.88 6.10 -7.19
C LEU A 86 5.63 5.44 -8.36
N LEU A 87 6.90 5.79 -8.56
CA LEU A 87 7.74 5.22 -9.60
C LEU A 87 7.97 3.72 -9.38
N LEU A 88 8.30 3.30 -8.16
CA LEU A 88 8.54 1.89 -7.83
C LEU A 88 7.27 1.06 -8.02
N LEU A 89 6.11 1.57 -7.59
CA LEU A 89 4.84 0.89 -7.80
C LEU A 89 4.52 0.72 -9.29
N TRP A 90 4.68 1.79 -10.08
CA TRP A 90 4.49 1.73 -11.53
C TRP A 90 5.46 0.75 -12.19
N LEU A 91 6.74 0.76 -11.81
CA LEU A 91 7.75 -0.16 -12.33
C LEU A 91 7.47 -1.61 -11.94
N ALA A 92 6.98 -1.87 -10.73
CA ALA A 92 6.58 -3.21 -10.28
C ALA A 92 5.45 -3.75 -11.17
N PHE A 93 4.39 -2.98 -11.36
CA PHE A 93 3.31 -3.34 -12.28
C PHE A 93 3.77 -3.43 -13.72
N MET A 94 4.69 -2.58 -14.16
CA MET A 94 5.27 -2.62 -15.51
C MET A 94 5.99 -3.93 -15.77
N ARG A 95 6.80 -4.40 -14.81
CA ARG A 95 7.46 -5.70 -14.92
C ARG A 95 6.45 -6.84 -14.96
N LEU A 96 5.45 -6.82 -14.09
CA LEU A 96 4.40 -7.84 -14.06
C LEU A 96 3.63 -7.88 -15.38
N THR A 97 3.11 -6.74 -15.83
CA THR A 97 2.31 -6.60 -17.06
C THR A 97 3.10 -6.96 -18.30
N PHE A 98 4.39 -6.61 -18.36
CA PHE A 98 5.24 -6.94 -19.50
C PHE A 98 5.39 -8.45 -19.70
N ASN A 99 5.39 -9.26 -18.64
CA ASN A 99 5.41 -10.72 -18.75
C ASN A 99 4.17 -11.28 -19.49
N PHE A 100 3.04 -10.57 -19.46
CA PHE A 100 1.78 -11.01 -20.10
C PHE A 100 1.56 -10.39 -21.49
N ILE A 101 1.89 -9.11 -21.67
CA ILE A 101 1.59 -8.37 -22.91
C ILE A 101 2.74 -8.42 -23.91
N ALA A 102 3.99 -8.53 -23.44
CA ALA A 102 5.24 -8.53 -24.21
C ALA A 102 5.44 -7.29 -25.13
N GLU A 103 4.70 -6.20 -24.90
CA GLU A 103 4.85 -4.95 -25.63
C GLU A 103 5.05 -3.79 -24.64
N ILE A 104 6.24 -3.18 -24.65
CA ILE A 104 6.69 -2.27 -23.59
C ILE A 104 5.80 -1.03 -23.42
N LYS A 105 5.36 -0.41 -24.53
CA LYS A 105 4.57 0.83 -24.51
C LYS A 105 3.15 0.57 -23.99
N THR A 106 2.52 -0.52 -24.42
CA THR A 106 1.20 -0.91 -23.91
C THR A 106 1.29 -1.37 -22.45
N ALA A 107 2.32 -2.13 -22.08
CA ALA A 107 2.55 -2.55 -20.69
C ALA A 107 2.74 -1.34 -19.75
N ALA A 108 3.51 -0.33 -20.17
CA ALA A 108 3.73 0.90 -19.42
C ALA A 108 2.40 1.65 -19.12
N ILE A 109 1.53 1.79 -20.11
CA ILE A 109 0.23 2.47 -19.94
C ILE A 109 -0.69 1.67 -19.02
N LEU A 110 -0.86 0.36 -19.27
CA LEU A 110 -1.70 -0.51 -18.44
C LEU A 110 -1.23 -0.58 -16.99
N SER A 111 0.09 -0.53 -16.78
CA SER A 111 0.67 -0.52 -15.43
C SER A 111 0.42 0.80 -14.72
N GLY A 112 0.43 1.92 -15.43
CA GLY A 112 -0.04 3.20 -14.90
C GLY A 112 -1.49 3.11 -14.42
N TYR A 113 -2.36 2.48 -15.20
CA TYR A 113 -3.75 2.27 -14.80
C TYR A 113 -3.92 1.30 -13.62
N LEU A 114 -3.09 0.26 -13.51
CA LEU A 114 -3.04 -0.58 -12.31
C LEU A 114 -2.59 0.21 -11.07
N THR A 115 -1.62 1.12 -11.22
CA THR A 115 -1.21 2.03 -10.14
C THR A 115 -2.38 2.92 -9.69
N VAL A 116 -3.09 3.55 -10.64
CA VAL A 116 -4.26 4.39 -10.33
C VAL A 116 -5.39 3.57 -9.72
N SER A 117 -5.64 2.37 -10.24
CA SER A 117 -6.63 1.45 -9.71
C SER A 117 -6.29 1.03 -8.28
N LEU A 118 -5.03 0.73 -7.99
CA LEU A 118 -4.59 0.39 -6.64
C LEU A 118 -4.86 1.56 -5.69
N PHE A 119 -4.48 2.78 -6.08
CA PHE A 119 -4.71 3.98 -5.31
C PHE A 119 -6.18 4.14 -4.91
N TYR A 120 -7.11 4.07 -5.86
CA TYR A 120 -8.55 4.19 -5.57
C TYR A 120 -9.18 2.94 -4.94
N SER A 121 -8.47 1.81 -4.91
CA SER A 121 -8.91 0.60 -4.22
C SER A 121 -8.48 0.54 -2.76
N CYS A 122 -7.60 1.45 -2.31
CA CYS A 122 -7.17 1.48 -0.92
C CYS A 122 -8.27 2.04 -0.01
N PHE A 123 -8.55 1.31 1.08
CA PHE A 123 -9.59 1.71 2.04
C PHE A 123 -9.22 2.97 2.84
N SER A 124 -7.92 3.19 3.09
CA SER A 124 -7.38 4.43 3.66
C SER A 124 -6.26 4.96 2.77
N ILE A 125 -6.58 5.87 1.85
CA ILE A 125 -5.60 6.46 0.94
C ILE A 125 -4.52 7.22 1.70
N ALA A 126 -4.92 8.00 2.71
CA ALA A 126 -4.00 8.80 3.52
C ALA A 126 -2.93 7.96 4.20
N ASP A 127 -3.33 6.88 4.88
CA ASP A 127 -2.39 6.01 5.58
C ASP A 127 -1.52 5.21 4.60
N VAL A 128 -2.09 4.72 3.50
CA VAL A 128 -1.37 3.80 2.62
C VAL A 128 -0.35 4.53 1.74
N PHE A 129 -0.68 5.73 1.24
CA PHE A 129 0.17 6.45 0.30
C PHE A 129 0.94 7.61 0.91
N PHE A 130 0.40 8.30 1.92
CA PHE A 130 0.95 9.58 2.38
C PHE A 130 1.58 9.52 3.77
N TRP A 131 1.15 8.59 4.64
CA TRP A 131 1.76 8.40 5.95
C TRP A 131 2.95 7.44 5.91
N ILE A 132 4.15 7.95 6.19
CA ILE A 132 5.42 7.23 5.97
C ILE A 132 5.53 5.98 6.82
N ASN A 133 5.14 6.06 8.10
CA ASN A 133 5.10 4.91 8.99
C ASN A 133 4.36 3.73 8.35
N THR A 134 3.19 3.97 7.74
CA THR A 134 2.33 2.90 7.26
C THR A 134 2.55 2.55 5.78
N SER A 135 2.96 3.50 4.95
CA SER A 135 3.31 3.24 3.55
C SER A 135 4.56 2.37 3.43
N THR A 136 5.58 2.61 4.28
CA THR A 136 6.79 1.77 4.33
C THR A 136 6.48 0.33 4.75
N MET A 137 5.43 0.10 5.56
CA MET A 137 4.97 -1.24 5.93
C MET A 137 4.14 -1.89 4.83
N TYR A 138 3.00 -1.27 4.49
CA TYR A 138 1.95 -1.95 3.72
C TYR A 138 2.09 -1.74 2.21
N LEU A 139 2.31 -0.51 1.76
CA LEU A 139 2.46 -0.20 0.34
C LEU A 139 3.75 -0.81 -0.21
N TYR A 140 4.88 -0.61 0.47
CA TYR A 140 6.16 -1.18 0.04
C TYR A 140 6.19 -2.71 0.15
N GLY A 141 5.49 -3.30 1.14
CA GLY A 141 5.26 -4.75 1.18
C GLY A 141 4.54 -5.26 -0.08
N CYS A 142 3.52 -4.53 -0.55
CA CYS A 142 2.82 -4.83 -1.81
C CYS A 142 3.72 -4.63 -3.05
N ILE A 143 4.48 -3.54 -3.12
CA ILE A 143 5.44 -3.28 -4.21
C ILE A 143 6.46 -4.43 -4.31
N ALA A 144 7.04 -4.83 -3.17
CA ALA A 144 7.95 -5.96 -3.08
C ALA A 144 7.28 -7.26 -3.55
N ALA A 145 6.07 -7.55 -3.11
CA ALA A 145 5.32 -8.73 -3.56
C ALA A 145 5.09 -8.74 -5.08
N ILE A 146 4.74 -7.59 -5.68
CA ILE A 146 4.54 -7.48 -7.14
C ILE A 146 5.85 -7.74 -7.88
N PHE A 147 6.98 -7.17 -7.44
CA PHE A 147 8.29 -7.47 -8.01
C PHE A 147 8.64 -8.95 -7.89
N GLY A 148 8.44 -9.53 -6.71
CA GLY A 148 8.67 -10.95 -6.43
C GLY A 148 7.91 -11.85 -7.40
N VAL A 149 6.59 -11.67 -7.49
CA VAL A 149 5.71 -12.41 -8.41
C VAL A 149 6.11 -12.19 -9.87
N ALA A 150 6.44 -10.96 -10.26
CA ALA A 150 6.89 -10.65 -11.62
C ALA A 150 8.20 -11.37 -11.99
N GLU A 151 9.16 -11.50 -11.07
CA GLU A 151 10.40 -12.22 -11.35
C GLU A 151 10.21 -13.75 -11.34
N VAL A 152 9.35 -14.30 -10.48
CA VAL A 152 9.00 -15.74 -10.45
C VAL A 152 8.35 -16.16 -11.77
N THR A 153 7.38 -15.39 -12.25
CA THR A 153 6.63 -15.66 -13.50
C THR A 153 7.41 -15.25 -14.77
N GLY A 154 8.48 -14.47 -14.62
CA GLY A 154 9.24 -13.92 -15.74
C GLY A 154 10.25 -14.91 -16.33
N LYS A 155 10.43 -14.86 -17.65
CA LYS A 155 11.41 -15.70 -18.37
C LYS A 155 12.86 -15.22 -18.30
N ARG A 156 13.12 -14.10 -17.63
CA ARG A 156 14.46 -13.50 -17.52
C ARG A 156 15.42 -14.43 -16.78
N LYS A 157 16.63 -14.59 -17.33
CA LYS A 157 17.72 -15.39 -16.79
C LYS A 157 18.83 -14.46 -16.25
N GLY A 158 19.76 -15.02 -15.48
CA GLY A 158 20.88 -14.29 -14.87
C GLY A 158 20.69 -14.04 -13.38
N ILE A 159 21.65 -13.33 -12.76
CA ILE A 159 21.70 -13.09 -11.31
C ILE A 159 20.70 -12.03 -10.84
N LEU A 160 20.40 -11.03 -11.68
CA LEU A 160 19.56 -9.90 -11.31
C LEU A 160 18.13 -10.30 -10.86
N PRO A 161 17.41 -11.21 -11.53
CA PRO A 161 16.12 -11.70 -11.03
C PRO A 161 16.22 -12.32 -9.63
N TYR A 162 17.26 -13.10 -9.33
CA TYR A 162 17.43 -13.71 -8.01
C TYR A 162 17.72 -12.68 -6.93
N PHE A 163 18.55 -11.67 -7.22
CA PHE A 163 18.77 -10.55 -6.31
C PHE A 163 17.45 -9.83 -5.98
N ILE A 164 16.64 -9.53 -7.00
CA ILE A 164 15.34 -8.88 -6.81
C ILE A 164 14.38 -9.77 -6.01
N LEU A 165 14.37 -11.09 -6.25
CA LEU A 165 13.57 -12.03 -5.48
C LEU A 165 13.97 -12.06 -4.00
N VAL A 166 15.27 -12.07 -3.70
CA VAL A 166 15.76 -12.04 -2.32
C VAL A 166 15.36 -10.72 -1.65
N CYS A 167 15.64 -9.57 -2.26
CA CYS A 167 15.26 -8.27 -1.69
C CYS A 167 13.74 -8.15 -1.50
N SER A 168 12.96 -8.58 -2.49
CA SER A 168 11.50 -8.54 -2.44
C SER A 168 10.94 -9.47 -1.36
N GLY A 169 11.49 -10.69 -1.27
CA GLY A 169 11.06 -11.68 -0.29
C GLY A 169 11.38 -11.24 1.14
N ILE A 170 12.60 -10.73 1.36
CA ILE A 170 13.00 -10.17 2.65
C ILE A 170 12.09 -9.01 3.04
N TYR A 171 11.89 -8.03 2.14
CA TYR A 171 11.07 -6.86 2.44
C TYR A 171 9.63 -7.26 2.73
N ALA A 172 8.98 -8.06 1.88
CA ALA A 172 7.60 -8.49 2.10
C ALA A 172 7.45 -9.29 3.40
N GLY A 173 8.38 -10.20 3.68
CA GLY A 173 8.41 -11.02 4.90
C GLY A 173 8.57 -10.21 6.19
N ALA A 174 9.41 -9.17 6.15
CA ALA A 174 9.76 -8.37 7.33
C ALA A 174 8.97 -7.06 7.50
N SER A 175 8.08 -6.71 6.57
CA SER A 175 7.31 -5.45 6.63
C SER A 175 5.80 -5.66 6.74
N TYR A 176 5.27 -6.78 6.26
CA TYR A 176 3.83 -6.96 6.12
C TYR A 176 3.39 -8.41 6.38
N GLU A 177 3.14 -8.75 7.64
CA GLU A 177 2.96 -10.13 8.10
C GLU A 177 1.76 -10.85 7.45
N PRO A 178 0.55 -10.25 7.36
CA PRO A 178 -0.57 -10.89 6.64
C PRO A 178 -0.26 -11.17 5.17
N LEU A 179 0.43 -10.26 4.48
CA LEU A 179 0.83 -10.46 3.09
C LEU A 179 1.88 -11.58 2.97
N ALA A 180 2.89 -11.58 3.83
CA ALA A 180 3.91 -12.63 3.88
C ALA A 180 3.29 -14.02 4.07
N PHE A 181 2.34 -14.15 5.00
CA PHE A 181 1.61 -15.40 5.24
C PHE A 181 0.86 -15.88 3.99
N VAL A 182 0.13 -14.98 3.33
CA VAL A 182 -0.59 -15.31 2.09
C VAL A 182 0.38 -15.72 0.97
N LEU A 183 1.51 -15.02 0.81
CA LEU A 183 2.52 -15.35 -0.20
C LEU A 183 3.16 -16.71 0.04
N LEU A 184 3.46 -17.06 1.30
CA LEU A 184 3.99 -18.38 1.66
C LEU A 184 3.00 -19.49 1.29
N LEU A 185 1.74 -19.36 1.71
CA LEU A 185 0.71 -20.37 1.40
C LEU A 185 0.46 -20.50 -0.11
N ALA A 186 0.27 -19.37 -0.79
CA ALA A 186 0.02 -19.37 -2.24
C ALA A 186 1.23 -19.90 -3.02
N GLY A 187 2.45 -19.55 -2.61
CA GLY A 187 3.67 -20.02 -3.27
C GLY A 187 3.95 -21.50 -3.02
N VAL A 188 3.70 -22.03 -1.82
CA VAL A 188 3.78 -23.47 -1.54
C VAL A 188 2.73 -24.23 -2.35
N ALA A 189 1.48 -23.75 -2.38
CA ALA A 189 0.43 -24.36 -3.21
C ALA A 189 0.82 -24.37 -4.71
N TYR A 190 1.39 -23.27 -5.20
CA TYR A 190 1.91 -23.17 -6.57
C TYR A 190 3.11 -24.10 -6.82
N ALA A 191 4.02 -24.25 -5.86
CA ALA A 191 5.14 -25.18 -5.94
C ALA A 191 4.65 -26.64 -6.04
N ILE A 192 3.70 -27.03 -5.19
CA ILE A 192 3.08 -28.36 -5.20
C ILE A 192 2.38 -28.61 -6.54
N TYR A 193 1.59 -27.64 -7.01
CA TYR A 193 0.88 -27.76 -8.29
C TYR A 193 1.83 -27.93 -9.46
N THR A 194 2.84 -27.07 -9.57
CA THR A 194 3.78 -27.09 -10.70
C THR A 194 4.70 -28.31 -10.69
N TYR A 195 5.10 -28.79 -9.52
CA TYR A 195 5.82 -30.05 -9.35
C TYR A 195 4.95 -31.24 -9.77
N SER A 196 3.72 -31.32 -9.28
CA SER A 196 2.78 -32.42 -9.56
C SER A 196 2.39 -32.51 -11.03
N LYS A 197 2.24 -31.36 -11.70
CA LYS A 197 1.88 -31.28 -13.13
C LYS A 197 3.08 -31.24 -14.07
N ARG A 198 4.32 -31.18 -13.55
CA ARG A 198 5.56 -31.01 -14.32
C ARG A 198 5.50 -29.81 -15.28
N THR A 199 4.81 -28.75 -14.89
CA THR A 199 4.56 -27.58 -15.77
C THR A 199 5.61 -26.48 -15.64
N ALA A 200 6.31 -26.40 -14.50
CA ALA A 200 7.35 -25.40 -14.30
C ALA A 200 8.70 -25.88 -14.84
N THR A 201 9.43 -24.96 -15.44
CA THR A 201 10.84 -25.18 -15.78
C THR A 201 11.70 -25.16 -14.51
N ARG A 202 12.85 -25.87 -14.53
CA ARG A 202 13.80 -25.87 -13.39
C ARG A 202 14.17 -24.45 -12.91
N PRO A 203 14.42 -23.46 -13.79
CA PRO A 203 14.68 -22.08 -13.36
C PRO A 203 13.50 -21.40 -12.67
N GLU A 204 12.27 -21.59 -13.13
CA GLU A 204 11.07 -21.01 -12.51
C GLU A 204 10.85 -21.58 -11.10
N PHE A 205 11.02 -22.90 -10.95
CA PHE A 205 10.90 -23.56 -9.65
C PHE A 205 12.00 -23.07 -8.68
N LEU A 206 13.24 -22.93 -9.14
CA LEU A 206 14.32 -22.39 -8.31
C LEU A 206 14.07 -20.94 -7.87
N LYS A 207 13.58 -20.08 -8.77
CA LYS A 207 13.17 -18.71 -8.42
C LYS A 207 12.10 -18.69 -7.34
N LEU A 208 11.07 -19.55 -7.47
CA LEU A 208 10.02 -19.69 -6.48
C LEU A 208 10.58 -20.11 -5.12
N LEU A 209 11.47 -21.10 -5.08
CA LEU A 209 12.12 -21.53 -3.84
C LEU A 209 12.94 -20.41 -3.20
N VAL A 210 13.75 -19.68 -3.98
CA VAL A 210 14.54 -18.55 -3.45
C VAL A 210 13.63 -17.48 -2.84
N PHE A 211 12.53 -17.15 -3.51
CA PHE A 211 11.56 -16.18 -3.00
C PHE A 211 10.90 -16.65 -1.70
N LEU A 212 10.46 -17.91 -1.64
CA LEU A 212 9.81 -18.47 -0.45
C LEU A 212 10.77 -18.58 0.72
N THR A 213 12.01 -19.00 0.50
CA THR A 213 13.04 -19.04 1.54
C THR A 213 13.31 -17.63 2.08
N ALA A 214 13.44 -16.63 1.20
CA ALA A 214 13.64 -15.24 1.62
C ALA A 214 12.47 -14.71 2.46
N ILE A 215 11.22 -14.94 2.04
CA ILE A 215 10.04 -14.55 2.82
C ILE A 215 10.02 -15.28 4.17
N LEU A 216 10.23 -16.60 4.18
CA LEU A 216 10.15 -17.40 5.40
C LEU A 216 11.20 -16.97 6.43
N MET A 217 12.45 -16.77 6.00
CA MET A 217 13.51 -16.30 6.90
C MET A 217 13.19 -14.92 7.48
N ALA A 218 12.78 -13.97 6.64
CA ALA A 218 12.46 -12.62 7.08
C ALA A 218 11.22 -12.58 7.99
N PHE A 219 10.19 -13.35 7.67
CA PHE A 219 9.00 -13.52 8.50
C PHE A 219 9.34 -14.17 9.85
N ALA A 220 10.19 -15.20 9.86
CA ALA A 220 10.64 -15.85 11.09
C ALA A 220 11.40 -14.88 12.00
N ILE A 221 12.26 -14.03 11.43
CA ILE A 221 12.93 -12.95 12.18
C ILE A 221 11.88 -12.01 12.78
N SER A 222 10.96 -11.46 11.98
CA SER A 222 9.93 -10.55 12.50
C SER A 222 9.03 -11.20 13.55
N TYR A 223 8.71 -12.49 13.42
CA TYR A 223 7.89 -13.22 14.39
C TYR A 223 8.63 -13.51 15.70
N ALA A 224 9.96 -13.62 15.68
CA ALA A 224 10.78 -13.87 16.86
C ALA A 224 11.08 -12.62 17.70
N GLY A 225 10.61 -11.43 17.29
CA GLY A 225 10.88 -10.18 17.99
C GLY A 225 9.96 -9.94 19.19
N GLU A 226 10.52 -9.47 20.30
CA GLU A 226 9.81 -9.24 21.57
C GLU A 226 8.69 -8.20 21.44
N GLY A 227 8.85 -7.21 20.56
CA GLY A 227 7.83 -6.17 20.35
C GLY A 227 6.45 -6.73 19.96
N HIS A 228 6.38 -7.89 19.30
CA HIS A 228 5.10 -8.57 19.01
C HIS A 228 4.43 -9.07 20.28
N HIS A 229 5.18 -9.64 21.22
CA HIS A 229 4.65 -10.16 22.49
C HIS A 229 4.14 -9.03 23.38
N ILE A 230 4.92 -7.95 23.50
CA ILE A 230 4.51 -6.75 24.23
C ILE A 230 3.22 -6.19 23.64
N ARG A 231 3.17 -5.99 22.31
CA ARG A 231 1.99 -5.47 21.63
C ARG A 231 0.76 -6.36 21.79
N ALA A 232 0.93 -7.68 21.76
CA ALA A 232 -0.15 -8.63 21.98
C ALA A 232 -0.76 -8.52 23.39
N GLY A 233 0.04 -8.10 24.38
CA GLY A 233 -0.43 -7.84 25.75
C GLY A 233 -1.45 -6.70 25.86
N PHE A 234 -1.45 -5.75 24.93
CA PHE A 234 -2.43 -4.65 24.87
C PHE A 234 -3.71 -5.02 24.11
N LEU A 235 -3.75 -6.18 23.47
CA LEU A 235 -4.89 -6.61 22.65
C LEU A 235 -5.87 -7.47 23.47
N PRO A 236 -7.18 -7.39 23.18
CA PRO A 236 -8.17 -8.16 23.90
C PRO A 236 -7.99 -9.66 23.66
N GLN A 237 -7.91 -10.42 24.76
CA GLN A 237 -7.84 -11.88 24.73
C GLN A 237 -9.26 -12.45 24.64
N THR A 238 -9.58 -13.09 23.52
CA THR A 238 -10.93 -13.61 23.23
C THR A 238 -10.91 -15.11 22.96
N THR A 239 -12.06 -15.77 23.17
CA THR A 239 -12.22 -17.21 22.93
C THR A 239 -12.18 -17.53 21.43
N ILE A 240 -11.90 -18.80 21.08
CA ILE A 240 -11.88 -19.26 19.68
C ILE A 240 -13.23 -19.01 18.99
N ALA A 241 -14.34 -19.23 19.70
CA ALA A 241 -15.69 -18.97 19.17
C ALA A 241 -15.91 -17.48 18.87
N ALA A 242 -15.45 -16.59 19.76
CA ALA A 242 -15.51 -15.15 19.53
C ALA A 242 -14.67 -14.74 18.31
N LYS A 243 -13.44 -15.27 18.17
CA LYS A 243 -12.58 -15.01 17.00
C LYS A 243 -13.23 -15.48 15.70
N ALA A 244 -13.86 -16.65 15.68
CA ALA A 244 -14.58 -17.16 14.52
C ALA A 244 -15.77 -16.25 14.14
N PHE A 245 -16.53 -15.78 15.12
CA PHE A 245 -17.63 -14.83 14.90
C PHE A 245 -17.13 -13.48 14.38
N ILE A 246 -16.04 -12.94 14.95
CA ILE A 246 -15.41 -11.70 14.50
C ILE A 246 -14.91 -11.85 13.05
N LEU A 247 -14.32 -13.00 12.71
CA LEU A 247 -13.87 -13.28 11.33
C LEU A 247 -15.05 -13.32 10.36
N ALA A 248 -16.15 -13.99 10.73
CA ALA A 248 -17.37 -14.00 9.91
C ALA A 248 -17.93 -12.59 9.69
N LYS A 249 -17.99 -11.76 10.75
CA LYS A 249 -18.41 -10.35 10.68
C LYS A 249 -17.45 -9.53 9.80
N ALA A 250 -16.14 -9.73 9.92
CA ALA A 250 -15.13 -9.04 9.13
C ALA A 250 -15.27 -9.39 7.64
N LEU A 251 -15.46 -10.67 7.30
CA LEU A 251 -15.70 -11.12 5.93
C LEU A 251 -16.98 -10.54 5.35
N PHE A 252 -18.08 -10.56 6.12
CA PHE A 252 -19.33 -9.95 5.70
C PHE A 252 -19.14 -8.45 5.38
N LYS A 253 -18.55 -7.70 6.32
CA LYS A 253 -18.26 -6.27 6.12
C LYS A 253 -17.34 -6.05 4.92
N MET A 254 -16.35 -6.92 4.71
CA MET A 254 -15.43 -6.81 3.59
C MET A 254 -16.13 -7.02 2.24
N TYR A 255 -16.86 -8.12 2.07
CA TYR A 255 -17.50 -8.46 0.79
C TYR A 255 -18.71 -7.61 0.45
N PHE A 256 -19.52 -7.23 1.44
CA PHE A 256 -20.82 -6.60 1.19
C PHE A 256 -20.84 -5.09 1.44
N ILE A 257 -19.83 -4.53 2.12
CA ILE A 257 -19.78 -3.10 2.43
C ILE A 257 -18.52 -2.47 1.85
N LYS A 258 -17.34 -2.97 2.23
CA LYS A 258 -16.07 -2.32 1.91
C LYS A 258 -15.66 -2.47 0.45
N LEU A 259 -15.64 -3.69 -0.09
CA LEU A 259 -15.31 -3.91 -1.52
C LEU A 259 -16.30 -3.22 -2.48
N PRO A 260 -17.63 -3.28 -2.27
CA PRO A 260 -18.58 -2.56 -3.12
C PRO A 260 -18.36 -1.04 -3.12
N ALA A 261 -18.00 -0.45 -1.97
CA ALA A 261 -17.78 1.00 -1.87
C ALA A 261 -16.62 1.51 -2.75
N ILE A 262 -15.60 0.69 -2.99
CA ILE A 262 -14.44 1.02 -3.84
C ILE A 262 -14.54 0.42 -5.25
N ALA A 263 -15.55 -0.40 -5.52
CA ALA A 263 -15.64 -1.18 -6.76
C ALA A 263 -15.75 -0.29 -8.01
N LEU A 264 -16.55 0.77 -7.96
CA LEU A 264 -16.78 1.63 -9.12
C LEU A 264 -15.48 2.28 -9.62
N ALA A 265 -14.73 2.91 -8.71
CA ALA A 265 -13.46 3.56 -9.05
C ALA A 265 -12.42 2.54 -9.51
N THR A 266 -12.33 1.40 -8.82
CA THR A 266 -11.40 0.31 -9.17
C THR A 266 -11.69 -0.26 -10.57
N LEU A 267 -12.96 -0.54 -10.86
CA LEU A 267 -13.41 -1.04 -12.17
C LEU A 267 -13.23 0.00 -13.27
N LEU A 268 -13.49 1.29 -12.96
CA LEU A 268 -13.19 2.38 -13.87
C LEU A 268 -11.71 2.29 -14.25
N PHE A 269 -10.76 2.38 -13.32
CA PHE A 269 -9.33 2.37 -13.65
C PHE A 269 -8.77 1.02 -14.12
N SER A 270 -9.50 -0.07 -13.96
CA SER A 270 -9.17 -1.38 -14.54
C SER A 270 -9.64 -1.56 -15.99
N MET A 271 -10.58 -0.73 -16.46
CA MET A 271 -11.22 -0.88 -17.78
C MET A 271 -10.27 -0.96 -18.98
N PRO A 272 -9.10 -0.29 -19.04
CA PRO A 272 -8.18 -0.44 -20.17
C PRO A 272 -7.76 -1.88 -20.47
N TRP A 273 -7.85 -2.79 -19.50
CA TRP A 273 -7.65 -4.22 -19.71
C TRP A 273 -8.74 -4.87 -20.57
N MET A 274 -9.96 -4.34 -20.60
CA MET A 274 -11.02 -4.74 -21.52
C MET A 274 -10.61 -4.57 -22.98
N LEU A 275 -9.87 -3.50 -23.29
CA LEU A 275 -9.36 -3.26 -24.64
C LEU A 275 -8.41 -4.37 -25.06
N ILE A 276 -7.56 -4.85 -24.14
CA ILE A 276 -6.67 -5.97 -24.39
C ILE A 276 -7.48 -7.24 -24.70
N GLY A 277 -8.52 -7.54 -23.93
CA GLY A 277 -9.38 -8.69 -24.19
C GLY A 277 -10.13 -8.61 -25.53
N GLN A 278 -10.55 -7.42 -25.95
CA GLN A 278 -11.16 -7.22 -27.27
C GLN A 278 -10.17 -7.40 -28.42
N MET A 279 -8.92 -6.94 -28.24
CA MET A 279 -7.87 -7.02 -29.25
C MET A 279 -7.24 -8.41 -29.37
N LYS A 280 -7.11 -9.13 -28.24
CA LYS A 280 -6.57 -10.48 -28.16
C LYS A 280 -7.69 -11.38 -27.65
N LYS A 281 -8.35 -12.11 -28.55
CA LYS A 281 -9.34 -13.12 -28.17
C LYS A 281 -8.62 -14.31 -27.51
N TYR A 282 -8.56 -14.30 -26.20
CA TYR A 282 -7.92 -15.36 -25.41
C TYR A 282 -8.86 -16.55 -25.25
N GLU A 283 -8.67 -17.61 -26.03
CA GLU A 283 -9.52 -18.82 -25.98
C GLU A 283 -9.55 -19.49 -24.59
N TRP A 284 -8.48 -19.35 -23.81
CA TRP A 284 -8.37 -19.90 -22.46
C TRP A 284 -9.19 -19.14 -21.41
N MET A 285 -9.68 -17.92 -21.70
CA MET A 285 -10.50 -17.12 -20.79
C MET A 285 -11.96 -17.61 -20.76
N THR A 286 -12.17 -18.81 -20.23
CA THR A 286 -13.49 -19.45 -20.13
C THR A 286 -14.26 -19.05 -18.87
N THR A 287 -15.57 -19.29 -18.84
CA THR A 287 -16.39 -19.14 -17.61
C THR A 287 -15.90 -20.04 -16.47
N ARG A 288 -15.29 -21.19 -16.80
CA ARG A 288 -14.63 -22.04 -15.81
C ARG A 288 -13.48 -21.29 -15.15
N LEU A 289 -12.60 -20.65 -15.94
CA LEU A 289 -11.50 -19.86 -15.39
C LEU A 289 -11.99 -18.70 -14.54
N LEU A 290 -13.04 -17.97 -14.98
CA LEU A 290 -13.67 -16.91 -14.18
C LEU A 290 -14.03 -17.42 -12.79
N LYS A 291 -14.76 -18.54 -12.68
CA LYS A 291 -15.13 -19.14 -11.39
C LYS A 291 -13.92 -19.47 -10.52
N HIS A 292 -12.84 -20.00 -11.10
CA HIS A 292 -11.62 -20.34 -10.36
C HIS A 292 -10.92 -19.08 -9.84
N VAL A 293 -10.75 -18.06 -10.69
CA VAL A 293 -10.09 -16.81 -10.30
C VAL A 293 -10.93 -16.06 -9.26
N SER A 294 -12.26 -16.05 -9.39
CA SER A 294 -13.15 -15.51 -8.36
C SER A 294 -13.03 -16.28 -7.04
N GLY A 295 -13.00 -17.61 -7.08
CA GLY A 295 -12.80 -18.43 -5.88
C GLY A 295 -11.46 -18.17 -5.20
N ILE A 296 -10.38 -18.05 -5.97
CA ILE A 296 -9.05 -17.69 -5.45
C ILE A 296 -9.09 -16.30 -4.80
N PHE A 297 -9.70 -15.30 -5.44
CA PHE A 297 -9.85 -13.97 -4.86
C PHE A 297 -10.56 -14.02 -3.49
N LEU A 298 -11.67 -14.75 -3.39
CA LEU A 298 -12.38 -14.92 -2.12
C LEU A 298 -11.49 -15.57 -1.06
N ILE A 299 -10.77 -16.64 -1.40
CA ILE A 299 -9.85 -17.32 -0.48
C ILE A 299 -8.71 -16.39 -0.03
N LEU A 300 -8.15 -15.57 -0.92
CA LEU A 300 -7.08 -14.63 -0.57
C LEU A 300 -7.55 -13.55 0.42
N VAL A 301 -8.79 -13.07 0.28
CA VAL A 301 -9.40 -12.16 1.26
C VAL A 301 -9.56 -12.84 2.62
N PHE A 302 -10.03 -14.10 2.62
CA PHE A 302 -10.14 -14.90 3.84
C PHE A 302 -8.78 -15.08 4.54
N LEU A 303 -7.76 -15.51 3.78
CA LEU A 303 -6.40 -15.73 4.31
C LEU A 303 -5.73 -14.43 4.78
N SER A 304 -6.14 -13.27 4.26
CA SER A 304 -5.62 -11.97 4.72
C SER A 304 -6.23 -11.54 6.05
N LEU A 305 -7.54 -11.74 6.23
CA LEU A 305 -8.24 -11.34 7.45
C LEU A 305 -8.05 -12.33 8.59
N GLY A 306 -7.93 -13.63 8.29
CA GLY A 306 -7.82 -14.70 9.29
C GLY A 306 -6.73 -14.45 10.33
N PRO A 307 -5.45 -14.30 9.94
CA PRO A 307 -4.35 -14.05 10.86
C PRO A 307 -4.52 -12.76 11.68
N VAL A 308 -5.04 -11.70 11.06
CA VAL A 308 -5.27 -10.40 11.73
C VAL A 308 -6.31 -10.57 12.85
N VAL A 309 -7.46 -11.18 12.53
CA VAL A 309 -8.51 -11.44 13.53
C VAL A 309 -8.02 -12.40 14.61
N TRP A 310 -7.19 -13.38 14.24
CA TRP A 310 -6.66 -14.34 15.19
C TRP A 310 -5.75 -13.69 16.24
N VAL A 311 -4.90 -12.74 15.82
CA VAL A 311 -3.94 -12.06 16.70
C VAL A 311 -4.59 -10.88 17.43
N MET A 312 -5.35 -10.05 16.71
CA MET A 312 -5.86 -8.79 17.25
C MET A 312 -7.24 -8.90 17.90
N SER A 313 -7.97 -10.00 17.67
CA SER A 313 -9.40 -10.13 18.03
C SER A 313 -10.27 -9.00 17.42
N GLU A 314 -9.84 -8.46 16.29
CA GLU A 314 -10.55 -7.43 15.52
C GLU A 314 -10.16 -7.50 14.04
N MET A 315 -10.84 -6.74 13.19
CA MET A 315 -10.53 -6.72 11.75
C MET A 315 -9.23 -5.99 11.40
N GLY A 316 -8.58 -5.36 12.38
CA GLY A 316 -7.44 -4.47 12.19
C GLY A 316 -7.83 -3.12 11.55
N PRO A 317 -6.90 -2.16 11.50
CA PRO A 317 -7.15 -0.87 10.86
C PRO A 317 -7.16 -0.99 9.33
N GLU A 318 -7.86 -0.09 8.64
CA GLU A 318 -8.11 -0.20 7.20
C GLU A 318 -6.83 -0.22 6.33
N ARG A 319 -5.78 0.47 6.79
CA ARG A 319 -4.44 0.44 6.19
C ARG A 319 -3.81 -0.95 6.11
N ALA A 320 -4.15 -1.85 7.05
CA ALA A 320 -3.66 -3.21 7.07
C ALA A 320 -4.34 -4.12 6.02
N TRP A 321 -5.31 -3.61 5.26
CA TRP A 321 -6.01 -4.30 4.17
C TRP A 321 -5.48 -3.93 2.78
N THR A 322 -4.31 -3.28 2.69
CA THR A 322 -3.68 -2.87 1.41
C THR A 322 -3.45 -4.05 0.47
N GLN A 323 -3.11 -5.23 1.00
CA GLN A 323 -3.01 -6.47 0.22
C GLN A 323 -4.36 -6.92 -0.37
N ILE A 324 -5.48 -6.71 0.33
CA ILE A 324 -6.82 -6.98 -0.20
C ILE A 324 -7.13 -6.02 -1.36
N SER A 325 -6.78 -4.74 -1.23
CA SER A 325 -6.87 -3.74 -2.30
C SER A 325 -6.04 -4.14 -3.54
N LEU A 326 -4.84 -4.68 -3.34
CA LEU A 326 -4.01 -5.24 -4.41
C LEU A 326 -4.70 -6.41 -5.12
N TYR A 327 -5.21 -7.39 -4.37
CA TYR A 327 -5.92 -8.53 -4.97
C TYR A 327 -7.16 -8.08 -5.74
N PHE A 328 -7.90 -7.11 -5.20
CA PHE A 328 -9.08 -6.57 -5.85
C PHE A 328 -8.73 -5.80 -7.12
N THR A 329 -7.63 -5.04 -7.14
CA THR A 329 -7.12 -4.37 -8.34
C THR A 329 -6.75 -5.36 -9.44
N ILE A 330 -6.01 -6.42 -9.11
CA ILE A 330 -5.64 -7.47 -10.08
C ILE A 330 -6.89 -8.21 -10.57
N TYR A 331 -7.83 -8.51 -9.66
CA TYR A 331 -9.08 -9.18 -9.99
C TYR A 331 -9.98 -8.31 -10.89
N ALA A 332 -10.09 -7.01 -10.62
CA ALA A 332 -10.83 -6.06 -11.45
C ALA A 332 -10.24 -5.94 -12.86
N ALA A 333 -8.90 -5.89 -12.98
CA ALA A 333 -8.21 -5.93 -14.27
C ALA A 333 -8.49 -7.25 -15.03
N PHE A 334 -8.49 -8.39 -14.33
CA PHE A 334 -8.89 -9.68 -14.91
C PHE A 334 -10.34 -9.65 -15.40
N LEU A 335 -11.29 -9.15 -14.59
CA LEU A 335 -12.70 -9.04 -14.95
C LEU A 335 -12.90 -8.13 -16.17
N SER A 336 -12.21 -6.99 -16.22
CA SER A 336 -12.22 -6.10 -17.39
C SER A 336 -11.72 -6.82 -18.64
N CYS A 337 -10.58 -7.52 -18.55
CA CYS A 337 -10.06 -8.31 -19.68
C CYS A 337 -11.03 -9.40 -20.13
N TYR A 338 -11.60 -10.16 -19.18
CA TYR A 338 -12.61 -11.18 -19.45
C TYR A 338 -13.83 -10.60 -20.16
N ALA A 339 -14.37 -9.48 -19.67
CA ALA A 339 -15.46 -8.77 -20.33
C ALA A 339 -15.10 -8.36 -21.76
N GLY A 340 -13.85 -7.96 -22.00
CA GLY A 340 -13.35 -7.63 -23.34
C GLY A 340 -13.32 -8.83 -24.28
N VAL A 341 -12.85 -9.99 -23.81
CA VAL A 341 -12.83 -11.23 -24.61
C VAL A 341 -14.24 -11.64 -25.03
N HIS A 342 -15.22 -11.56 -24.12
CA HIS A 342 -16.60 -11.98 -24.36
C HIS A 342 -17.52 -10.89 -24.90
N SER A 343 -17.02 -9.65 -25.01
CA SER A 343 -17.80 -8.53 -25.53
C SER A 343 -18.15 -8.72 -27.01
N THR A 344 -19.43 -8.56 -27.32
CA THR A 344 -19.99 -8.48 -28.68
C THR A 344 -20.18 -7.03 -29.16
N LEU A 345 -19.83 -6.04 -28.31
CA LEU A 345 -19.99 -4.61 -28.62
C LEU A 345 -19.22 -4.24 -29.89
N LYS A 346 -19.94 -3.78 -30.92
CA LYS A 346 -19.39 -3.28 -32.19
C LYS A 346 -19.06 -1.78 -32.13
N ILE A 347 -18.56 -1.31 -31.00
CA ILE A 347 -18.20 0.10 -30.83
C ILE A 347 -16.74 0.30 -31.25
N SER A 348 -16.41 1.45 -31.86
CA SER A 348 -15.03 1.75 -32.20
C SER A 348 -14.15 1.81 -30.94
N LEU A 349 -13.07 1.02 -30.92
CA LEU A 349 -12.11 1.01 -29.81
C LEU A 349 -11.59 2.43 -29.50
N ALA A 350 -11.36 3.23 -30.54
CA ALA A 350 -10.90 4.61 -30.41
C ALA A 350 -11.95 5.54 -29.77
N GLY A 351 -13.25 5.32 -30.01
CA GLY A 351 -14.31 6.10 -29.36
C GLY A 351 -14.39 5.77 -27.87
N ILE A 352 -14.36 4.47 -27.53
CA ILE A 352 -14.38 4.00 -26.14
C ILE A 352 -13.16 4.54 -25.37
N THR A 353 -11.94 4.45 -25.93
CA THR A 353 -10.75 4.90 -25.21
C THR A 353 -10.74 6.40 -24.97
N LYS A 354 -11.21 7.21 -25.92
CA LYS A 354 -11.33 8.67 -25.73
C LYS A 354 -12.37 9.03 -24.68
N PHE A 355 -13.57 8.46 -24.77
CA PHE A 355 -14.63 8.69 -23.80
C PHE A 355 -14.17 8.34 -22.38
N TYR A 356 -13.56 7.17 -22.25
CA TYR A 356 -13.03 6.69 -20.99
C TYR A 356 -11.88 7.57 -20.46
N ALA A 357 -10.97 8.03 -21.31
CA ALA A 357 -9.91 8.96 -20.90
C ALA A 357 -10.47 10.28 -20.34
N VAL A 358 -11.52 10.83 -20.97
CA VAL A 358 -12.21 12.03 -20.48
C VAL A 358 -12.84 11.78 -19.12
N ILE A 359 -13.58 10.68 -18.95
CA ILE A 359 -14.15 10.32 -17.64
C ILE A 359 -13.06 10.13 -16.59
N GLY A 360 -11.96 9.45 -16.94
CA GLY A 360 -10.84 9.25 -16.04
C GLY A 360 -10.24 10.57 -15.56
N VAL A 361 -9.98 11.50 -16.48
CA VAL A 361 -9.48 12.86 -16.16
C VAL A 361 -10.47 13.60 -15.26
N LEU A 362 -11.76 13.62 -15.62
CA LEU A 362 -12.78 14.32 -14.83
C LEU A 362 -12.93 13.72 -13.43
N TYR A 363 -12.92 12.39 -13.31
CA TYR A 363 -12.99 11.70 -12.03
C TYR A 363 -11.78 12.06 -11.16
N ILE A 364 -10.56 11.94 -11.69
CA ILE A 364 -9.33 12.29 -10.97
C ILE A 364 -9.37 13.74 -10.51
N ALA A 365 -9.70 14.68 -11.40
CA ALA A 365 -9.78 16.09 -11.06
C ALA A 365 -10.82 16.36 -9.97
N ALA A 366 -12.02 15.78 -10.09
CA ALA A 366 -13.11 15.95 -9.13
C ALA A 366 -12.75 15.40 -7.74
N THR A 367 -11.99 14.30 -7.67
CA THR A 367 -11.60 13.72 -6.38
C THR A 367 -10.36 14.37 -5.78
N PHE A 368 -9.36 14.77 -6.58
CA PHE A 368 -8.11 15.35 -6.06
C PHE A 368 -8.23 16.83 -5.71
N LEU A 369 -8.93 17.64 -6.51
CA LEU A 369 -8.94 19.09 -6.33
C LEU A 369 -9.41 19.50 -4.92
N PRO A 370 -10.51 18.95 -4.36
CA PRO A 370 -10.90 19.27 -2.98
C PRO A 370 -9.86 18.85 -1.95
N GLN A 371 -9.14 17.75 -2.18
CA GLN A 371 -8.13 17.23 -1.26
C GLN A 371 -6.87 18.07 -1.28
N ILE A 372 -6.46 18.58 -2.45
CA ILE A 372 -5.33 19.51 -2.60
C ILE A 372 -5.62 20.84 -1.90
N ILE A 373 -6.84 21.38 -2.05
CA ILE A 373 -7.25 22.62 -1.39
C ILE A 373 -7.18 22.46 0.13
N LYS A 374 -7.73 21.36 0.66
CA LYS A 374 -7.66 21.01 2.09
C LYS A 374 -6.22 20.86 2.57
N ALA A 375 -5.42 20.07 1.86
CA ALA A 375 -4.02 19.81 2.19
C ALA A 375 -3.18 21.10 2.21
N SER A 376 -3.41 22.03 1.29
CA SER A 376 -2.70 23.32 1.28
C SER A 376 -3.05 24.18 2.49
N ALA A 377 -4.33 24.29 2.84
CA ALA A 377 -4.76 25.03 4.03
C ALA A 377 -4.22 24.38 5.32
N TYR A 378 -4.23 23.05 5.37
CA TYR A 378 -3.65 22.26 6.45
C TYR A 378 -2.14 22.47 6.60
N ALA A 379 -1.37 22.42 5.51
CA ALA A 379 0.07 22.63 5.55
C ALA A 379 0.43 24.01 6.12
N ASN A 380 -0.24 25.07 5.66
CA ASN A 380 0.00 26.42 6.19
C ASN A 380 -0.31 26.52 7.70
N ALA A 381 -1.39 25.89 8.16
CA ALA A 381 -1.75 25.88 9.58
C ALA A 381 -0.79 25.03 10.43
N TYR A 382 -0.30 23.93 9.86
CA TYR A 382 0.73 23.08 10.46
C TYR A 382 2.04 23.87 10.64
N ASP A 383 2.51 24.55 9.61
CA ASP A 383 3.75 25.34 9.65
C ASP A 383 3.67 26.45 10.70
N ALA A 384 2.56 27.20 10.71
CA ALA A 384 2.32 28.24 11.71
C ALA A 384 2.28 27.69 13.15
N ARG A 385 1.73 26.48 13.36
CA ARG A 385 1.74 25.80 14.66
C ARG A 385 3.16 25.41 15.08
N MET A 386 3.95 24.86 14.16
CA MET A 386 5.34 24.46 14.45
C MET A 386 6.20 25.68 14.81
N GLU A 387 6.04 26.78 14.07
CA GLU A 387 6.72 28.04 14.37
C GLU A 387 6.31 28.59 15.73
N LEU A 388 5.01 28.60 16.05
CA LEU A 388 4.51 29.06 17.35
C LEU A 388 5.14 28.26 18.49
N LEU A 389 5.21 26.93 18.39
CA LEU A 389 5.79 26.07 19.42
C LEU A 389 7.28 26.33 19.62
N LEU A 390 8.04 26.56 18.54
CA LEU A 390 9.47 26.83 18.60
C LEU A 390 9.80 28.24 19.14
N GLN A 391 8.85 29.18 19.08
CA GLN A 391 9.01 30.55 19.59
C GLN A 391 8.60 30.72 21.06
N GLN A 392 7.94 29.73 21.66
CA GLN A 392 7.55 29.82 23.08
C GLN A 392 8.76 29.74 24.01
N THR A 393 8.69 30.47 25.12
CA THR A 393 9.75 30.52 26.14
C THR A 393 9.59 29.46 27.22
N ASP A 394 10.70 29.10 27.88
CA ASP A 394 10.81 28.03 28.90
C ASP A 394 9.91 28.19 30.13
N ASN A 395 9.23 29.33 30.30
CA ASN A 395 8.39 29.63 31.46
C ASN A 395 6.95 29.08 31.36
N ALA A 396 6.52 28.62 30.18
CA ALA A 396 5.21 27.98 30.04
C ALA A 396 5.23 26.58 30.67
N THR A 397 4.13 26.17 31.30
CA THR A 397 3.95 24.78 31.77
C THR A 397 3.08 23.96 30.82
N LEU A 398 2.08 24.62 30.22
CA LEU A 398 1.17 24.06 29.23
C LEU A 398 0.85 25.09 28.15
N VAL A 399 0.95 24.70 26.88
CA VAL A 399 0.56 25.50 25.73
C VAL A 399 -0.64 24.87 25.04
N THR A 400 -1.74 25.60 24.95
CA THR A 400 -2.95 25.17 24.24
C THR A 400 -2.91 25.61 22.78
N LEU A 401 -3.28 24.71 21.88
CA LEU A 401 -3.24 24.94 20.44
C LEU A 401 -4.62 24.79 19.81
N LYS A 402 -4.97 25.74 18.93
CA LYS A 402 -6.14 25.64 18.05
C LYS A 402 -6.09 24.38 17.20
N PRO A 403 -7.22 23.69 16.94
CA PRO A 403 -7.25 22.51 16.09
C PRO A 403 -6.76 22.78 14.66
N LEU A 404 -6.11 21.79 14.04
CA LEU A 404 -5.77 21.85 12.62
C LEU A 404 -7.03 21.72 11.76
N PRO A 405 -7.06 22.33 10.56
CA PRO A 405 -8.13 22.09 9.60
C PRO A 405 -8.03 20.66 9.04
N ASP A 406 -9.02 20.26 8.24
CA ASP A 406 -9.04 18.96 7.56
C ASP A 406 -7.82 18.81 6.62
N SER A 407 -7.04 17.75 6.80
CA SER A 407 -5.85 17.42 5.99
C SER A 407 -6.18 16.77 4.65
N GLY A 408 -7.46 16.49 4.38
CA GLY A 408 -7.91 15.82 3.17
C GLY A 408 -7.41 14.37 3.10
N TRP A 409 -6.57 14.07 2.12
CA TRP A 409 -5.94 12.75 1.95
C TRP A 409 -4.53 12.67 2.52
N LEU A 410 -4.08 13.66 3.27
CA LEU A 410 -2.84 13.57 4.05
C LEU A 410 -3.16 13.09 5.47
N HIS A 411 -2.21 12.38 6.09
CA HIS A 411 -2.37 11.98 7.48
C HIS A 411 -2.19 13.18 8.40
N SER A 412 -3.11 13.35 9.35
CA SER A 412 -3.15 14.53 10.21
C SER A 412 -2.19 14.39 11.39
N ALA A 413 -1.47 15.46 11.70
CA ALA A 413 -0.62 15.64 12.87
C ALA A 413 -1.39 16.29 14.03
N GLU A 414 -2.71 16.11 14.05
CA GLU A 414 -3.53 16.65 15.12
C GLU A 414 -3.17 16.02 16.48
N ILE A 415 -3.33 16.79 17.54
CA ILE A 415 -3.06 16.40 18.91
C ILE A 415 -4.35 16.29 19.73
N SER A 416 -4.26 15.64 20.90
CA SER A 416 -5.36 15.45 21.84
C SER A 416 -5.53 16.65 22.77
N GLU A 417 -6.72 16.77 23.35
CA GLU A 417 -7.01 17.67 24.47
C GLU A 417 -6.32 17.22 25.76
N ASP A 418 -6.05 15.92 25.90
CA ASP A 418 -5.25 15.35 26.98
C ASP A 418 -3.76 15.49 26.66
N SER A 419 -3.04 16.29 27.46
CA SER A 419 -1.60 16.53 27.29
C SER A 419 -0.75 15.26 27.43
N THR A 420 -1.24 14.24 28.13
CA THR A 420 -0.53 12.97 28.34
C THR A 420 -0.72 11.98 27.18
N HIS A 421 -1.61 12.29 26.23
CA HIS A 421 -1.87 11.44 25.08
C HIS A 421 -0.61 11.30 24.20
N PHE A 422 -0.41 10.11 23.62
CA PHE A 422 0.82 9.78 22.90
C PHE A 422 1.13 10.76 21.76
N SER A 423 0.13 11.24 21.02
CA SER A 423 0.31 12.23 19.94
C SER A 423 0.99 13.52 20.42
N ASN A 424 0.64 13.95 21.64
CA ASN A 424 1.15 15.18 22.24
C ASN A 424 2.58 14.94 22.72
N GLN A 425 2.81 13.80 23.38
CA GLN A 425 4.12 13.39 23.88
C GLN A 425 5.12 13.18 22.72
N HIS A 426 4.71 12.54 21.63
CA HIS A 426 5.56 12.33 20.46
C HIS A 426 6.01 13.68 19.84
N LEU A 427 5.07 14.63 19.65
CA LEU A 427 5.40 15.95 19.12
C LEU A 427 6.28 16.75 20.09
N LYS A 428 5.96 16.72 21.38
CA LYS A 428 6.75 17.34 22.46
C LYS A 428 8.19 16.85 22.45
N ASN A 429 8.40 15.53 22.43
CA ASN A 429 9.72 14.91 22.44
C ASN A 429 10.50 15.24 21.16
N TYR A 430 9.83 15.18 20.01
CA TYR A 430 10.43 15.50 18.72
C TYR A 430 10.97 16.93 18.63
N LEU A 431 10.20 17.90 19.13
CA LEU A 431 10.58 19.30 19.20
C LEU A 431 11.42 19.65 20.46
N GLN A 432 11.60 18.70 21.38
CA GLN A 432 12.27 18.89 22.66
C GLN A 432 11.68 20.04 23.49
N LEU A 433 10.35 20.15 23.52
CA LEU A 433 9.68 21.25 24.23
C LEU A 433 9.77 21.06 25.75
N PRO A 434 10.08 22.13 26.51
CA PRO A 434 10.15 22.08 27.97
C PRO A 434 8.77 22.09 28.65
N PHE A 435 7.70 22.30 27.87
CA PHE A 435 6.33 22.40 28.34
C PHE A 435 5.42 21.34 27.71
N ASP A 436 4.28 21.10 28.35
CA ASP A 436 3.25 20.24 27.78
C ASP A 436 2.43 20.97 26.72
N ILE A 437 1.83 20.20 25.81
CA ILE A 437 0.96 20.73 24.76
C ILE A 437 -0.39 20.03 24.81
N ALA A 438 -1.46 20.77 24.54
CA ALA A 438 -2.82 20.25 24.45
C ALA A 438 -3.62 20.97 23.37
N ARG A 439 -4.61 20.30 22.79
CA ARG A 439 -5.58 20.92 21.91
C ARG A 439 -6.60 21.72 22.73
N GLU A 440 -6.99 22.88 22.23
CA GLU A 440 -8.13 23.63 22.77
C GLU A 440 -9.43 22.81 22.64
N THR A 441 -10.25 22.81 23.70
CA THR A 441 -11.60 22.24 23.69
C THR A 441 -12.50 23.15 22.86
N LYS A 442 -13.26 22.56 21.94
CA LYS A 442 -14.21 23.33 21.10
C LYS A 442 -15.44 23.81 21.88
#